data_AF-A0A2E3F4N4-F1
#
_entry.id   AF-A0A2E3F4N4-F1
#
_cell.length_a   1.000
_cell.length_b   1.000
_cell.length_c   1.000
_cell.angle_alpha   90.00
_cell.angle_beta   90.00
_cell.angle_gamma   90.00
#
_symmetry.space_group_name_H-M   'P 1'
#
loop_
_entity.id
_entity.type
_entity.pdbx_description
1 polymer ?
#
loop_
_entity_poly.entity_id
_entity_poly.type
_entity_poly.pdbx_seq_one_letter_code
_entity_poly.pdbx_strand_id
1 'polypeptide(L)' 'MKLLLITLVLLGLAFAGIAIKIWVKKDGKFAGTCASQNPYLNKSGEACGMCGKMPDEIGDCSNPKD' A
#
# COMPACT_ATOMS: atom_id res chain seq x y z
N MET A 1 -13.49 23.06 -17.63
CA MET A 1 -14.51 22.68 -16.62
C MET A 1 -14.90 21.20 -16.64
N LYS A 2 -15.26 20.60 -17.78
CA LYS A 2 -15.61 19.15 -17.84
C LYS A 2 -14.52 18.22 -17.32
N LEU A 3 -13.26 18.43 -17.73
CA LEU A 3 -12.12 17.63 -17.26
C LEU A 3 -11.92 17.73 -15.74
N LEU A 4 -12.04 18.94 -15.17
CA LEU A 4 -11.92 19.13 -13.72
C LEU A 4 -12.99 18.37 -12.95
N LEU A 5 -14.24 18.39 -13.41
CA LEU A 5 -15.31 17.62 -12.76
C LEU A 5 -15.05 16.12 -12.83
N ILE A 6 -14.61 15.61 -13.97
CA ILE A 6 -14.27 14.19 -14.14
C ILE A 6 -13.11 13.80 -13.21
N THR A 7 -12.06 14.61 -13.14
CA THR A 7 -10.92 14.36 -12.24
C THR A 7 -11.35 14.34 -10.77
N LEU A 8 -12.18 15.30 -10.34
CA LEU A 8 -12.67 15.36 -8.97
C LEU A 8 -13.54 14.15 -8.62
N VAL A 9 -14.37 13.69 -9.55
CA VAL A 9 -15.19 12.47 -9.37
C VAL A 9 -14.31 11.22 -9.24
N LEU A 10 -13.35 11.03 -10.14
CA LEU A 10 -12.41 9.90 -10.10
C LEU A 10 -11.58 9.89 -8.81
N LEU A 11 -11.09 11.06 -8.40
CA LEU A 11 -10.32 11.21 -7.17
C LEU A 11 -11.20 10.91 -5.95
N GLY A 12 -12.42 11.45 -5.91
CA GLY A 12 -13.39 11.19 -4.85
C GLY A 12 -13.75 9.70 -4.73
N LEU A 13 -13.95 9.01 -5.86
CA LEU A 13 -14.20 7.56 -5.88
C LEU A 13 -13.01 6.75 -5.34
N ALA A 14 -11.78 7.13 -5.68
CA ALA A 14 -10.58 6.47 -5.16
C ALA A 14 -10.50 6.58 -3.63
N PHE A 15 -10.68 7.79 -3.08
CA PHE A 15 -10.69 7.99 -1.62
C PHE A 15 -11.87 7.30 -0.93
N ALA A 16 -13.06 7.32 -1.53
CA ALA A 16 -14.22 6.61 -1.02
C ALA A 16 -13.97 5.09 -0.95
N GLY A 17 -13.36 4.51 -1.98
CA GLY A 17 -13.00 3.08 -2.00
C GLY A 17 -11.99 2.71 -0.91
N ILE A 18 -10.99 3.57 -0.67
CA ILE A 18 -10.01 3.40 0.41
C ILE A 18 -10.72 3.48 1.78
N ALA A 19 -11.58 4.47 1.98
CA ALA A 19 -12.31 4.66 3.24
C ALA A 19 -13.21 3.46 3.58
N ILE A 20 -13.96 2.96 2.59
CA ILE A 20 -14.80 1.75 2.75
C ILE A 20 -13.94 0.55 3.11
N LYS A 21 -12.78 0.38 2.46
CA LYS A 21 -11.86 -0.73 2.73
C LYS A 21 -11.36 -0.72 4.17
N ILE A 22 -11.09 0.44 4.76
CA ILE A 22 -10.69 0.57 6.18
C ILE A 22 -11.83 0.13 7.11
N TRP A 23 -13.06 0.55 6.81
CA TRP A 23 -14.25 0.20 7.60
C TRP A 23 -14.60 -1.30 7.54
N VAL A 24 -14.42 -1.92 6.38
CA VAL A 24 -14.75 -3.35 6.17
C VAL A 24 -13.64 -4.28 6.68
N LYS A 25 -12.38 -3.81 6.76
CA LYS A 25 -11.30 -4.64 7.30
C LYS A 25 -11.37 -4.72 8.81
N LYS A 26 -11.51 -5.93 9.34
CA LYS A 26 -11.33 -6.23 10.76
C LYS A 26 -9.93 -5.76 11.19
N ASP A 27 -9.87 -4.98 12.26
CA ASP A 27 -8.68 -4.30 12.83
C ASP A 27 -8.17 -3.05 12.08
N GLY A 28 -8.84 -2.59 11.01
CA GLY A 28 -8.54 -1.30 10.35
C GLY A 28 -7.14 -1.19 9.73
N LYS A 29 -6.32 -2.26 9.77
CA LYS A 29 -4.95 -2.26 9.30
C LYS A 29 -4.92 -2.35 7.79
N PHE A 30 -4.23 -1.45 7.11
CA PHE A 30 -3.93 -1.64 5.71
C PHE A 30 -3.18 -2.96 5.51
N ALA A 31 -3.50 -3.74 4.49
CA ALA A 31 -2.65 -4.87 4.11
C ALA A 31 -1.32 -4.25 3.69
N GLY A 32 -0.33 -4.32 4.57
CA GLY A 32 0.96 -3.68 4.39
C GLY A 32 1.74 -4.38 3.30
N THR A 33 1.51 -4.00 2.05
CA THR A 33 2.39 -4.39 0.95
C THR A 33 3.70 -3.61 1.13
N CYS A 34 4.80 -4.27 1.50
CA CYS A 34 6.10 -3.59 1.63
C CYS A 34 6.58 -3.18 0.23
N ALA A 35 6.33 -1.93 -0.15
CA ALA A 35 6.80 -1.36 -1.42
C ALA A 35 8.33 -1.38 -1.52
N SER A 36 9.05 -1.31 -0.38
CA SER A 36 10.51 -1.40 -0.35
C SER A 36 11.06 -2.80 -0.60
N GLN A 37 10.24 -3.85 -0.67
CA GLN A 37 10.69 -5.16 -1.19
C GLN A 37 10.58 -5.25 -2.72
N ASN A 38 9.95 -4.30 -3.41
CA ASN A 38 9.75 -4.43 -4.85
C ASN A 38 11.08 -4.28 -5.61
N PRO A 39 11.59 -5.29 -6.34
CA PRO A 39 12.86 -5.23 -7.08
C PRO A 39 12.82 -4.25 -8.27
N TYR A 40 11.62 -3.79 -8.67
CA TYR A 40 11.49 -2.71 -9.64
C TYR A 40 11.72 -1.32 -9.03
N LEU A 41 11.50 -1.17 -7.72
CA LEU A 41 11.65 0.11 -7.01
C LEU A 41 12.94 0.14 -6.17
N ASN A 42 13.29 -0.98 -5.54
CA ASN A 42 14.49 -1.16 -4.75
C ASN A 42 15.63 -1.72 -5.61
N LYS A 43 16.28 -0.83 -6.35
CA LYS A 43 17.42 -1.17 -7.23
C LYS A 43 18.73 -1.37 -6.48
N SER A 44 18.82 -0.85 -5.26
CA SER A 44 20.02 -0.89 -4.42
C SER A 44 20.17 -2.22 -3.66
N GLY A 45 19.14 -3.07 -3.65
CA GLY A 45 19.18 -4.33 -2.90
C GLY A 45 19.03 -4.12 -1.39
N GLU A 46 18.43 -3.00 -0.96
CA GLU A 46 18.34 -2.66 0.46
C GLU A 46 17.29 -3.54 1.18
N ALA A 47 17.56 -3.92 2.42
CA ALA A 47 16.58 -4.64 3.22
C ALA A 47 15.33 -3.75 3.49
N CYS A 48 14.13 -4.32 3.43
CA CYS A 48 12.88 -3.62 3.78
C CYS A 48 12.99 -3.11 5.22
N GLY A 49 13.07 -1.79 5.42
CA GLY A 49 13.26 -1.17 6.75
C GLY A 49 12.16 -1.48 7.78
N MET A 50 11.04 -2.09 7.36
CA MET A 50 9.99 -2.56 8.26
C MET A 50 10.22 -3.97 8.83
N CYS A 51 10.81 -4.89 8.06
CA CYS A 51 10.92 -6.29 8.46
C CYS A 51 12.23 -7.00 8.07
N GLY A 52 13.19 -6.29 7.47
CA GLY A 52 14.52 -6.79 7.15
C GLY A 52 14.61 -7.70 5.91
N LYS A 53 13.48 -8.06 5.29
CA LYS A 53 13.46 -8.90 4.08
C LYS A 53 14.19 -8.24 2.91
N MET A 54 14.95 -9.03 2.17
CA MET A 54 15.58 -8.62 0.92
C MET A 54 14.55 -8.45 -0.21
N PRO A 55 14.85 -7.68 -1.28
CA PRO A 55 13.96 -7.55 -2.44
C PRO A 55 13.65 -8.87 -3.16
N ASP A 56 14.51 -9.88 -3.00
CA ASP A 56 14.28 -11.23 -3.53
C ASP A 56 13.32 -12.07 -2.66
N GLU A 57 13.06 -11.64 -1.42
CA GLU A 57 12.22 -12.34 -0.43
C GLU A 57 10.80 -11.75 -0.35
N ILE A 58 10.30 -11.21 -1.49
CA ILE A 58 9.01 -10.51 -1.59
C ILE A 58 7.92 -11.28 -0.87
N GLY A 59 7.32 -10.65 0.12
CA GLY A 59 6.12 -11.15 0.77
C GLY A 59 5.65 -10.25 1.89
N ASP A 60 4.53 -10.62 2.51
CA ASP A 60 4.01 -9.88 3.65
C ASP A 60 5.06 -9.80 4.76
N CYS A 61 5.30 -8.58 5.24
CA CYS A 61 5.97 -8.34 6.51
C CYS A 61 4.93 -8.61 7.60
N SER A 62 4.83 -9.85 8.08
CA SER A 62 4.01 -10.16 9.26
C SER A 62 4.77 -9.66 10.48
N ASN A 63 4.34 -8.55 11.06
CA ASN A 63 4.89 -8.10 12.32
C ASN A 63 4.20 -8.91 13.44
N PRO A 64 4.92 -9.60 14.35
CA PRO A 64 4.30 -10.35 15.44
C PRO A 64 3.60 -9.46 16.49
N LYS A 65 3.53 -8.14 16.27
CA LYS A 65 2.91 -7.15 17.18
C LYS A 65 1.76 -6.37 16.51
N ASP A 66 1.10 -6.98 15.52
CA ASP A 66 -0.14 -6.45 14.95
C ASP A 66 -1.36 -7.30 15.33
#